data_AF-A0A349ZYN4-F1
#
_entry.id   AF-A0A349ZYN4-F1
#
_cell.length_a   1.000
_cell.length_b   1.000
_cell.length_c   1.000
_cell.angle_alpha   90.00
_cell.angle_beta   90.00
_cell.angle_gamma   90.00
#
_symmetry.space_group_name_H-M   'P 1'
#
loop_
_entity.id
_entity.type
_entity.pdbx_description
1 polymer ?
#
loop_
_entity_poly.entity_id
_entity_poly.type
_entity_poly.pdbx_seq_one_letter_code
_entity_poly.pdbx_strand_id
1 'polypeptide(L)' 'MMANNSRAVLKFNGGNEQKVLKLNYGVSRSTDVSGRVASDPNNALIKITVEATEDSGILESL' A
#
# COMPACT_ATOMS: atom_id res chain seq x y z
N MET A 1 20.48 -20.18 6.40
CA MET A 1 20.15 -19.30 5.26
C MET A 1 18.77 -18.69 5.54
N MET A 2 18.67 -17.42 5.94
CA MET A 2 17.37 -16.74 6.10
C MET A 2 17.49 -15.34 5.52
N ALA A 3 17.03 -15.16 4.28
CA ALA A 3 16.76 -13.84 3.72
C ALA A 3 15.39 -13.38 4.25
N ASN A 4 15.32 -13.01 5.53
CA ASN A 4 14.11 -12.46 6.14
C ASN A 4 14.22 -10.94 6.33
N ASN A 5 14.83 -10.25 5.37
CA ASN A 5 15.05 -8.79 5.42
C ASN A 5 14.30 -8.09 4.29
N SER A 6 13.03 -8.42 4.10
CA SER A 6 12.14 -7.69 3.19
C SER A 6 11.80 -6.33 3.82
N ARG A 7 12.74 -5.38 3.73
CA ARG A 7 12.57 -3.99 4.17
C ARG A 7 11.85 -3.21 3.07
N ALA A 8 10.54 -3.05 3.19
CA ALA A 8 9.79 -2.16 2.32
C ALA A 8 10.06 -0.69 2.72
N VAL A 9 10.23 0.16 1.71
CA VAL A 9 10.43 1.61 1.88
C VAL A 9 9.36 2.36 1.10
N LEU A 10 8.85 3.44 1.68
CA LEU A 10 7.90 4.36 1.06
C LEU A 10 8.62 5.66 0.71
N LYS A 11 8.51 6.09 -0.54
CA LYS A 11 8.90 7.44 -0.99
C LYS A 11 7.63 8.23 -1.29
N PHE A 12 7.24 9.10 -0.38
CA PHE A 12 6.07 9.94 -0.56
C PHE A 12 6.43 11.21 -1.33
N ASN A 13 5.80 11.47 -2.47
CA ASN A 13 6.03 12.65 -3.33
C ASN A 13 7.49 12.96 -3.67
N GLY A 14 8.34 11.93 -3.79
CA GLY A 14 9.78 12.10 -4.06
C GLY A 14 10.60 12.57 -2.85
N GLY A 15 10.01 12.60 -1.65
CA GLY A 15 10.69 12.89 -0.39
C GLY A 15 11.55 11.74 0.13
N ASN A 16 11.88 11.82 1.42
CA ASN A 16 12.77 10.86 2.08
C ASN A 16 12.17 9.44 2.13
N GLU A 17 13.06 8.45 2.22
CA GLU A 17 12.67 7.06 2.41
C GLU A 17 12.14 6.83 3.82
N GLN A 18 10.88 6.39 3.92
CA GLN A 18 10.27 5.99 5.18
C GLN A 18 10.14 4.48 5.26
N LYS A 19 10.51 3.91 6.41
CA LYS A 19 10.43 2.48 6.64
C LYS A 19 8.98 2.04 6.79
N VAL A 20 8.57 1.05 6.00
CA VAL A 20 7.22 0.49 6.06
C VAL A 20 7.20 -0.67 7.06
N LEU A 21 6.31 -0.57 8.04
CA LEU A 21 6.07 -1.60 9.06
C LEU A 21 5.04 -2.61 8.59
N LYS A 22 4.02 -2.16 7.86
CA LYS A 22 2.94 -3.00 7.32
C LYS A 22 2.43 -2.41 6.01
N LEU A 23 2.22 -3.25 5.01
CA LEU A 23 1.60 -2.87 3.75
C LEU A 23 0.51 -3.88 3.40
N ASN A 24 -0.68 -3.39 3.12
CA ASN A 24 -1.80 -4.19 2.61
C ASN A 24 -2.34 -3.49 1.38
N TYR A 25 -2.46 -4.21 0.27
CA TYR A 25 -3.13 -3.72 -0.92
C TYR A 25 -4.18 -4.75 -1.32
N GLY A 26 -5.29 -4.26 -1.85
CA GLY A 26 -6.37 -5.09 -2.38
C GLY A 26 -6.81 -4.54 -3.71
N VAL A 27 -7.05 -5.45 -4.66
CA VAL A 27 -7.75 -5.15 -5.91
C VAL A 27 -8.87 -6.16 -6.03
N SER A 28 -10.07 -5.67 -6.26
CA SER A 28 -11.27 -6.49 -6.36
C SER A 28 -11.80 -6.46 -7.79
N ARG A 29 -12.64 -7.44 -8.10
CA ARG A 29 -13.48 -7.44 -9.30
C ARG A 29 -14.87 -7.85 -8.88
N SER A 30 -15.87 -7.16 -9.40
CA SER A 30 -17.26 -7.55 -9.17
C SER A 30 -17.56 -8.84 -9.94
N THR A 31 -18.35 -9.72 -9.34
CA THR A 31 -18.88 -10.93 -9.99
C THR A 31 -20.39 -10.86 -10.03
N ASP A 32 -20.97 -11.20 -11.18
CA ASP A 32 -22.41 -11.35 -11.33
C ASP A 32 -22.89 -12.69 -10.71
N VAL A 33 -24.21 -12.84 -10.51
CA VAL A 33 -24.83 -14.07 -9.95
C VAL A 33 -24.51 -15.34 -10.76
N SER A 34 -24.13 -15.18 -12.03
CA SER A 34 -23.66 -16.25 -12.92
C SER A 34 -22.19 -16.64 -12.75
N GLY A 35 -21.44 -15.96 -11.86
CA GLY A 35 -20.00 -16.14 -11.68
C GLY A 35 -19.13 -15.46 -12.74
N ARG A 36 -19.73 -14.72 -13.68
CA ARG A 36 -18.99 -13.92 -14.66
C ARG A 36 -18.31 -12.74 -13.95
N VAL A 37 -17.00 -12.63 -14.12
CA VAL A 37 -16.18 -11.58 -13.53
C VAL A 37 -16.22 -10.34 -14.42
N ALA A 38 -16.41 -9.16 -13.83
CA ALA A 38 -16.32 -7.90 -14.54
C ALA A 38 -14.90 -7.67 -15.11
N SER A 39 -14.84 -7.07 -16.30
CA SER A 39 -13.57 -6.73 -16.94
C SER A 39 -12.80 -5.68 -16.13
N ASP A 40 -13.51 -4.72 -15.55
CA ASP A 40 -12.93 -3.59 -14.83
C ASP A 40 -12.60 -3.96 -13.38
N PRO A 41 -11.31 -3.94 -12.98
CA PRO A 41 -10.93 -4.05 -11.58
C PRO A 41 -11.35 -2.79 -10.81
N ASN A 42 -11.74 -2.97 -9.55
CA ASN A 42 -12.18 -1.90 -8.67
C ASN A 42 -11.54 -2.01 -7.27
N ASN A 43 -11.78 -0.98 -6.46
CA ASN A 43 -11.39 -0.94 -5.05
C ASN A 43 -9.88 -1.10 -4.78
N ALA A 44 -9.04 -0.47 -5.61
CA ALA A 44 -7.59 -0.45 -5.48
C ALA A 44 -7.14 0.43 -4.30
N LEU A 45 -7.30 -0.08 -3.07
CA LEU A 45 -6.92 0.62 -1.85
C LEU A 45 -5.59 0.08 -1.31
N ILE A 46 -4.67 0.99 -1.02
CA ILE A 46 -3.38 0.70 -0.40
C ILE A 46 -3.40 1.25 1.03
N LYS A 47 -3.18 0.38 2.01
CA LYS A 47 -3.07 0.74 3.43
C LYS A 47 -1.65 0.46 3.91
N ILE A 48 -0.96 1.51 4.32
CA ILE A 48 0.44 1.46 4.74
C ILE A 48 0.53 1.93 6.19
N THR A 49 1.34 1.23 6.99
CA THR A 49 1.81 1.69 8.29
C THR A 49 3.30 1.97 8.17
N VAL A 50 3.70 3.21 8.43
CA VAL A 50 5.09 3.65 8.41
C VAL A 50 5.60 3.87 9.83
N GLU A 51 6.91 3.75 10.01
CA GLU A 51 7.58 4.14 11.25
C GLU A 51 7.41 5.65 11.47
N ALA A 52 6.99 6.05 12.67
CA ALA A 52 6.88 7.47 13.00
C ALA A 52 8.29 8.08 13.08
N THR A 53 8.48 9.21 12.40
CA THR A 53 9.73 9.96 12.39
C THR A 53 9.44 11.44 12.65
N GLU A 54 10.48 12.27 12.65
CA GLU A 54 10.38 13.72 12.73
C GLU A 54 9.84 14.36 11.43
N ASP A 55 9.77 13.58 10.34
CA ASP A 55 9.26 14.00 9.03
C ASP A 55 7.71 13.95 9.02
N SER A 56 7.10 15.14 8.99
CA SER A 56 5.64 15.34 8.92
C SER A 56 5.07 15.36 7.50
N GLY A 57 5.89 15.19 6.46
CA GLY A 57 5.47 15.45 5.07
C GLY A 57 4.31 14.61 4.56
N ILE A 58 4.12 13.39 5.11
CA ILE A 58 2.93 12.56 4.82
C ILE A 58 1.68 13.15 5.49
N LEU A 59 1.80 13.59 6.74
CA LEU A 59 0.68 14.12 7.52
C LEU A 59 0.22 15.49 7.02
N GLU A 60 1.14 16.32 6.53
CA GLU A 60 0.82 17.63 5.96
C GLU A 60 0.09 17.54 4.60
N SER A 61 0.17 16.39 3.93
CA SER A 61 -0.48 16.16 2.64
C SER A 61 -1.85 15.48 2.73
N LEU A 62 -2.31 15.13 3.93
CA LEU A 62 -3.65 14.57 4.19
C LEU A 62 -4.71 15.67 4.22
#